data_AF-A0A660QGB3-F1
#
_entry.id   AF-A0A660QGB3-F1
#
_cell.length_a   1.000
_cell.length_b   1.000
_cell.length_c   1.000
_cell.angle_alpha   90.00
_cell.angle_beta   90.00
_cell.angle_gamma   90.00
#
_symmetry.space_group_name_H-M   'P 1'
#
loop_
_entity.id
_entity.type
_entity.pdbx_description
1 polymer ?
#
loop_
_entity_poly.entity_id
_entity_poly.type
_entity_poly.pdbx_seq_one_letter_code
_entity_poly.pdbx_strand_id
1 'polypeptide(L)'
;MSPKNYINAMRLNGVHKQLRGAQPGQIRVADAANNWGFWHMGQFAADYRKLFGENPSATLGCNAQPCKPTCPFRSKCLICRA
;
A
#
# COMPACT_ATOMS: atom_id res chain seq x y z
N MET A 1 -0.63 7.34 -23.50
CA MET A 1 -1.36 6.55 -22.49
C MET A 1 -2.04 5.38 -23.21
N SER A 2 -1.73 4.13 -22.87
CA SER A 2 -2.42 2.97 -23.47
C SER A 2 -3.74 2.71 -22.74
N PRO A 3 -4.77 2.14 -23.41
CA PRO A 3 -6.04 1.79 -22.76
C PRO A 3 -5.87 0.88 -21.53
N LYS A 4 -4.90 -0.05 -21.58
CA LYS A 4 -4.54 -0.90 -20.43
C LYS A 4 -4.06 -0.10 -19.22
N ASN A 5 -3.23 0.92 -19.44
CA ASN A 5 -2.72 1.75 -18.34
C ASN A 5 -3.84 2.56 -17.68
N TYR A 6 -4.83 3.00 -18.46
CA TYR A 6 -5.99 3.71 -17.92
C TYR A 6 -6.83 2.81 -17.01
N ILE A 7 -7.13 1.59 -17.45
CA ILE A 7 -7.88 0.62 -16.63
C ILE A 7 -7.10 0.27 -15.35
N ASN A 8 -5.79 0.08 -15.46
CA ASN A 8 -4.93 -0.19 -14.30
C ASN A 8 -4.93 0.99 -13.33
N ALA A 9 -4.83 2.22 -13.82
CA ALA A 9 -4.91 3.42 -12.98
C ALA A 9 -6.27 3.51 -12.28
N MET A 10 -7.37 3.17 -12.96
CA MET A 10 -8.70 3.14 -12.35
C MET A 10 -8.79 2.11 -11.22
N ARG A 11 -8.26 0.90 -11.42
CA ARG A 11 -8.20 -0.16 -10.39
C ARG A 11 -7.33 0.25 -9.21
N LEU A 12 -6.16 0.84 -9.46
CA LEU A 12 -5.26 1.36 -8.42
C LEU A 12 -5.94 2.44 -7.57
N ASN A 13 -6.72 3.33 -8.19
CA ASN A 13 -7.53 4.32 -7.48
C ASN A 13 -8.63 3.67 -6.63
N GLY A 14 -9.26 2.61 -7.11
CA GLY A 14 -10.22 1.81 -6.35
C GLY A 14 -9.61 1.23 -5.08
N VAL A 15 -8.45 0.58 -5.21
CA VAL A 15 -7.68 0.07 -4.07
C VAL A 15 -7.34 1.22 -3.12
N HIS A 16 -6.79 2.33 -3.61
CA HIS A 16 -6.42 3.47 -2.77
C HIS A 16 -7.61 4.01 -1.95
N LYS A 17 -8.80 4.15 -2.55
CA LYS A 17 -10.02 4.55 -1.82
C LYS A 17 -10.41 3.54 -0.74
N GLN A 18 -10.34 2.25 -1.05
CA GLN A 18 -10.64 1.18 -0.09
C GLN A 18 -9.66 1.18 1.08
N LEU A 19 -8.36 1.39 0.81
CA LEU A 19 -7.34 1.50 1.85
C LEU A 19 -7.54 2.75 2.71
N ARG A 20 -7.87 3.91 2.12
CA ARG A 20 -8.15 5.13 2.90
C ARG A 20 -9.42 5.08 3.75
N GLY A 21 -10.43 4.33 3.31
CA GLY A 21 -11.70 4.21 4.03
C GLY A 21 -11.69 3.14 5.13
N ALA A 22 -10.69 2.27 5.15
CA ALA A 22 -10.61 1.17 6.11
C ALA A 22 -9.71 1.54 7.30
N GLN A 23 -10.03 0.99 8.48
CA GLN A 23 -9.17 1.16 9.65
C GLN A 23 -7.95 0.24 9.59
N PRO A 24 -6.79 0.66 10.14
CA PRO A 24 -5.61 -0.20 10.28
C PRO A 24 -5.99 -1.51 11.00
N GLY A 25 -5.75 -2.65 10.36
CA GLY A 25 -6.08 -3.98 10.90
C GLY A 25 -7.43 -4.56 10.49
N GLN A 26 -8.32 -3.76 9.89
CA GLN A 26 -9.63 -4.23 9.41
C GLN A 26 -9.52 -4.95 8.06
N ILE A 27 -8.60 -4.51 7.19
CA ILE A 27 -8.35 -5.11 5.88
C ILE A 27 -6.86 -5.31 5.64
N ARG A 28 -6.49 -6.38 4.91
CA ARG A 28 -5.12 -6.57 4.43
C ARG A 28 -4.95 -5.94 3.06
N VAL A 29 -3.77 -5.37 2.80
CA VAL A 29 -3.40 -4.85 1.47
C VAL A 29 -3.57 -5.91 0.38
N ALA A 30 -3.16 -7.16 0.66
CA ALA A 30 -3.25 -8.26 -0.29
C ALA A 30 -4.71 -8.59 -0.65
N ASP A 31 -5.62 -8.60 0.33
CA ASP A 31 -7.04 -8.88 0.12
C ASP A 31 -7.70 -7.78 -0.71
N ALA A 32 -7.37 -6.52 -0.41
CA ALA A 32 -7.83 -5.38 -1.21
C ALA A 32 -7.29 -5.47 -2.65
N ALA A 33 -6.00 -5.74 -2.84
CA ALA A 33 -5.40 -5.90 -4.17
C ALA A 33 -6.08 -7.03 -4.98
N ASN A 34 -6.31 -8.18 -4.35
CA ASN A 34 -7.00 -9.32 -4.95
C ASN A 34 -8.43 -8.97 -5.36
N ASN A 35 -9.16 -8.23 -4.53
CA ASN A 35 -10.55 -7.80 -4.82
C ASN A 35 -10.62 -6.90 -6.07
N TRP A 36 -9.57 -6.13 -6.35
CA TRP A 36 -9.45 -5.30 -7.56
C TRP A 36 -8.77 -6.01 -8.73
N GLY A 37 -8.43 -7.30 -8.58
CA GLY A 37 -7.87 -8.15 -9.63
C GLY A 37 -6.35 -8.09 -9.77
N PHE A 38 -5.62 -7.68 -8.73
CA PHE A 38 -4.16 -7.72 -8.69
C PHE A 38 -3.68 -8.96 -7.95
N TRP A 39 -3.06 -9.87 -8.69
CA TRP A 39 -2.55 -11.15 -8.18
C TRP A 39 -1.03 -11.13 -7.90
N HIS A 40 -0.32 -10.13 -8.44
CA HIS A 40 1.13 -9.99 -8.31
C HIS A 40 1.48 -8.81 -7.40
N MET A 41 1.76 -9.10 -6.13
CA MET A 41 1.87 -8.09 -5.07
C MET A 41 3.09 -7.19 -5.26
N GLY A 42 4.19 -7.74 -5.79
CA GLY A 42 5.40 -6.95 -6.12
C GLY A 42 5.15 -5.95 -7.25
N GLN A 43 4.51 -6.39 -8.34
CA GLN A 43 4.16 -5.53 -9.47
C GLN A 43 3.14 -4.46 -9.05
N PHE A 44 2.09 -4.87 -8.33
CA PHE A 44 1.10 -3.97 -7.77
C PHE A 44 1.74 -2.89 -6.89
N ALA A 45 2.64 -3.26 -5.97
CA ALA A 45 3.31 -2.29 -5.10
C ALA A 45 4.17 -1.30 -5.90
N ALA A 46 4.85 -1.76 -6.96
CA ALA A 46 5.64 -0.91 -7.84
C ALA A 46 4.76 0.08 -8.62
N ASP A 47 3.66 -0.40 -9.20
CA ASP A 47 2.74 0.44 -9.98
C ASP A 47 1.96 1.41 -9.10
N TYR A 48 1.56 0.98 -7.89
CA TYR A 48 0.96 1.84 -6.88
C TYR A 48 1.90 2.97 -6.48
N ARG A 49 3.17 2.65 -6.20
CA ARG A 49 4.18 3.67 -5.85
C ARG A 49 4.46 4.63 -6.99
N LYS A 50 4.45 4.16 -8.25
CA LYS A 50 4.61 5.04 -9.43
C LYS A 50 3.45 6.04 -9.57
N LEU A 51 2.23 5.64 -9.21
CA LEU A 51 1.04 6.48 -9.37
C LEU A 51 0.82 7.43 -8.18
N PHE A 52 1.02 6.96 -6.94
CA PHE A 52 0.70 7.71 -5.72
C PHE A 52 1.94 8.21 -4.95
N GLY A 53 3.14 7.74 -5.28
CA GLY A 53 4.37 8.11 -4.57
C GLY A 53 4.55 7.44 -3.21
N GLU A 54 3.54 6.75 -2.68
CA GLU A 54 3.57 6.03 -1.41
C GLU A 54 3.33 4.52 -1.60
N ASN A 55 3.59 3.73 -0.57
CA ASN A 55 3.32 2.30 -0.58
C ASN A 55 1.92 2.03 -0.02
N PRO A 56 1.19 1.01 -0.53
CA PRO A 56 -0.17 0.71 -0.07
C PRO A 56 -0.23 0.33 1.43
N SER A 57 0.85 -0.27 1.96
CA SER A 57 1.00 -0.52 3.40
C SER A 57 1.22 0.75 4.22
N ALA A 58 1.73 1.84 3.63
CA ALA A 58 1.81 3.14 4.30
C ALA A 58 0.43 3.81 4.33
N THR A 59 -0.34 3.67 3.25
CA THR A 59 -1.72 4.18 3.16
C THR A 59 -2.66 3.54 4.20
N LEU A 60 -2.53 2.22 4.48
CA LEU A 60 -3.22 1.57 5.60
C LEU A 60 -2.55 1.78 6.96
N GLY A 61 -1.23 1.97 6.95
CA GLY A 61 -0.36 1.67 8.08
C GLY A 61 0.25 2.89 8.76
N CYS A 62 -0.35 4.08 8.63
CA CYS A 62 -0.05 5.15 9.56
C CYS A 62 -0.63 4.84 10.96
N ASN A 63 -0.15 3.75 11.56
CA ASN A 63 0.17 3.67 12.99
C ASN A 63 1.22 2.60 13.39
N ALA A 64 1.70 1.72 12.50
CA ALA A 64 2.80 0.80 12.83
C ALA A 64 3.33 0.10 11.59
N GLN A 65 4.53 0.46 11.14
CA GLN A 65 5.37 -0.53 10.47
C GLN A 65 6.35 -1.08 11.51
N PRO A 66 6.23 -2.36 11.91
CA PRO A 66 7.24 -2.97 12.76
C PRO A 66 8.57 -2.95 11.99
N CYS A 67 9.54 -2.36 12.65
CA CYS A 67 10.91 -2.18 12.24
C CYS A 67 11.45 -3.42 11.46
N LYS A 68 11.77 -3.25 10.17
CA LYS A 68 12.45 -4.28 9.35
C LYS A 68 13.97 -4.25 9.65
N PRO A 69 14.70 -5.38 9.59
CA PRO A 69 16.15 -5.43 9.91
C PRO A 69 17.03 -4.57 8.98
N THR A 70 16.47 -4.06 7.88
CA THR A 70 17.15 -3.19 6.91
C THR A 70 16.69 -1.72 6.94
N CYS A 71 15.97 -1.27 7.98
CA CYS A 71 15.47 0.12 8.05
C CYS A 71 16.57 1.15 8.41
N PRO A 72 16.88 2.14 7.55
CA PRO A 72 17.90 3.15 7.81
C PRO A 72 17.43 4.33 8.70
N PHE A 73 16.14 4.42 9.06
CA PHE A 73 15.56 5.52 9.86
C PHE A 73 15.01 5.04 11.21
N ARG A 74 15.94 4.78 12.14
CA ARG A 74 15.70 4.21 13.48
C ARG A 74 14.94 5.13 14.45
N SER A 75 14.91 6.44 14.21
CA SER A 75 14.45 7.47 15.17
C SER A 75 12.94 7.78 15.15
N LYS A 76 12.17 7.21 14.21
CA LYS A 76 10.71 7.46 14.05
C LYS A 76 9.82 6.23 14.32
N CYS A 77 10.38 5.09 14.74
CA CYS A 77 9.63 3.88 15.11
C CYS A 77 9.10 4.07 16.56
N LEU A 78 7.80 4.33 16.75
CA LEU A 78 7.18 4.46 18.09
C LEU A 78 7.31 3.16 18.94
N ILE A 79 7.60 2.03 18.30
CA ILE A 79 7.73 0.70 18.94
C ILE A 79 9.11 0.48 19.58
N CYS A 80 10.15 1.21 19.15
CA CYS A 80 11.52 1.08 19.67
C CYS A 80 11.95 2.25 20.58
N ARG A 81 10.98 3.00 21.13
CA ARG A 81 11.17 4.17 22.00
C ARG A 81 10.90 3.87 23.50
N ALA A 82 10.97 2.60 23.90
CA ALA A 82 11.09 2.27 25.32
C ALA A 82 12.51 2.56 25.80
#